data_AF-A0A1M6TL72-F1
#
_entry.id   AF-A0A1M6TL72-F1
#
_cell.length_a   1.000
_cell.length_b   1.000
_cell.length_c   1.000
_cell.angle_alpha   90.00
_cell.angle_beta   90.00
_cell.angle_gamma   90.00
#
_symmetry.space_group_name_H-M   'P 1'
#
loop_
_entity.id
_entity.type
_entity.pdbx_description
1 polymer ?
#
loop_
_entity_poly.entity_id
_entity_poly.type
_entity_poly.pdbx_seq_one_letter_code
_entity_poly.pdbx_strand_id
1 'polypeptide(L)'
;HCSFSNNLSENAIRPFTVGRKNWLFSASPKGATASAMVYTMVEMAKANDLNTYKYLTYLLTQRPNEGMSDELLEQLTPWSEAAKASCQN
;
A
#
# COMPACT_ATOMS: atom_id res chain seq x y z
N HIS A 1 31.45 -5.98 -8.94
CA HIS A 1 30.66 -6.16 -10.18
C HIS A 1 29.23 -5.76 -9.86
N CYS A 2 28.87 -4.49 -10.08
CA CYS A 2 27.53 -3.98 -9.78
C CYS A 2 26.67 -4.25 -11.01
N SER A 3 25.93 -5.36 -11.01
CA SER A 3 25.00 -5.63 -12.11
C SER A 3 23.81 -4.67 -12.00
N PHE A 4 23.64 -3.81 -13.01
CA PHE A 4 22.42 -3.02 -13.19
C PHE A 4 21.28 -3.96 -13.60
N SER A 5 20.78 -4.74 -12.65
CA SER A 5 19.69 -5.71 -12.86
C SER A 5 18.39 -5.13 -12.32
N ASN A 6 17.37 -5.01 -13.17
CA ASN A 6 16.04 -4.57 -12.79
C ASN A 6 15.15 -5.71 -12.28
N ASN A 7 15.70 -6.93 -12.16
CA ASN A 7 14.96 -8.16 -11.89
C ASN A 7 14.13 -8.08 -10.60
N LEU A 8 14.63 -7.38 -9.57
CA LEU A 8 13.88 -7.15 -8.33
C LEU A 8 12.63 -6.28 -8.59
N SER A 9 12.80 -5.17 -9.31
CA SER A 9 11.71 -4.26 -9.68
C SER A 9 10.68 -4.95 -10.58
N GLU A 10 11.13 -5.74 -11.56
CA GLU A 10 10.25 -6.51 -12.44
C GLU A 10 9.45 -7.56 -11.66
N ASN A 11 10.07 -8.24 -10.70
CA ASN A 11 9.37 -9.20 -9.84
C ASN A 11 8.37 -8.51 -8.90
N ALA A 12 8.69 -7.33 -8.37
CA ALA A 12 7.78 -6.56 -7.52
C ALA A 12 6.53 -6.06 -8.27
N ILE A 13 6.64 -5.72 -9.55
CA ILE A 13 5.50 -5.23 -10.36
C ILE A 13 4.72 -6.35 -11.07
N ARG A 14 5.30 -7.56 -11.18
CA ARG A 14 4.67 -8.72 -11.85
C ARG A 14 3.29 -9.09 -11.28
N PRO A 15 3.06 -9.14 -9.94
CA PRO A 15 1.73 -9.44 -9.39
C PRO A 15 0.67 -8.41 -9.80
N PHE A 16 1.02 -7.13 -9.83
CA PHE A 16 0.13 -6.04 -10.28
C PHE A 16 -0.23 -6.19 -11.77
N THR A 17 0.78 -6.42 -12.62
CA THR A 17 0.57 -6.51 -14.08
C THR A 17 -0.23 -7.74 -14.50
N VAL A 18 -0.11 -8.85 -13.78
CA VAL A 18 -0.94 -10.05 -13.98
C VAL A 18 -2.35 -9.86 -13.39
N GLY A 19 -2.44 -9.27 -12.19
CA GLY A 19 -3.70 -9.08 -11.46
C GLY A 19 -4.67 -8.09 -12.12
N ARG A 20 -4.18 -7.08 -12.85
CA ARG A 20 -5.01 -6.03 -13.48
C ARG A 20 -6.16 -6.54 -14.38
N LYS A 21 -6.04 -7.75 -14.95
CA LYS A 21 -7.12 -8.36 -15.75
C LYS A 21 -8.31 -8.82 -14.90
N ASN A 22 -8.07 -9.09 -13.62
CA ASN A 22 -9.04 -9.59 -12.64
C ASN A 22 -9.48 -8.52 -11.62
N TRP A 23 -8.90 -7.33 -11.68
CA TRP A 23 -9.20 -6.26 -10.72
C TRP A 23 -10.37 -5.42 -11.22
N LEU A 24 -11.40 -5.33 -10.39
CA LEU A 24 -12.72 -4.77 -10.71
C LEU A 24 -12.68 -3.31 -11.22
N PHE A 25 -11.60 -2.57 -10.93
CA PHE A 25 -11.48 -1.15 -11.25
C PHE A 25 -10.31 -0.80 -12.18
N SER A 26 -9.58 -1.76 -12.75
CA SER A 26 -8.39 -1.43 -13.57
C SER A 26 -8.67 -1.06 -15.05
N ALA A 27 -9.94 -0.89 -15.44
CA ALA A 27 -10.35 -0.64 -16.83
C ALA A 27 -10.34 0.85 -17.25
N SER A 28 -10.41 1.79 -16.30
CA SER A 28 -10.37 3.23 -16.58
C SER A 28 -9.11 3.87 -16.01
N PRO A 29 -8.63 5.03 -16.54
CA PRO A 29 -7.46 5.71 -15.98
C PRO A 29 -7.60 6.02 -14.48
N LYS A 30 -8.79 6.50 -14.07
CA LYS A 30 -9.09 6.76 -12.65
C LYS A 30 -9.00 5.50 -11.80
N GLY A 31 -9.56 4.40 -12.29
CA GLY A 31 -9.55 3.14 -11.57
C GLY A 31 -8.18 2.44 -11.58
N ALA A 32 -7.36 2.64 -12.61
CA ALA A 32 -5.96 2.24 -12.63
C ALA A 32 -5.15 3.00 -11.55
N THR A 33 -5.35 4.32 -11.42
CA THR A 33 -4.74 5.11 -10.35
C THR A 33 -5.17 4.65 -8.96
N ALA A 34 -6.47 4.41 -8.75
CA ALA A 34 -6.97 3.88 -7.48
C ALA A 34 -6.38 2.49 -7.17
N SER A 35 -6.29 1.61 -8.17
CA SER A 35 -5.69 0.28 -8.03
C SER A 35 -4.20 0.37 -7.65
N ALA A 36 -3.46 1.30 -8.25
CA ALA A 36 -2.06 1.54 -7.92
C ALA A 36 -1.89 2.05 -6.48
N MET A 37 -2.75 2.97 -6.02
CA MET A 37 -2.73 3.45 -4.63
C MET A 37 -2.95 2.32 -3.63
N VAL A 38 -3.96 1.47 -3.85
CA VAL A 38 -4.22 0.30 -2.98
C VAL A 38 -3.03 -0.66 -3.00
N TYR A 39 -2.44 -0.93 -4.16
CA TYR A 39 -1.25 -1.78 -4.26
C TYR A 39 -0.08 -1.22 -3.47
N THR A 40 0.18 0.09 -3.57
CA THR A 40 1.20 0.76 -2.76
C THR A 40 0.94 0.58 -1.28
N MET A 41 -0.30 0.77 -0.79
CA MET A 41 -0.63 0.55 0.62
C MET A 41 -0.36 -0.90 1.06
N VAL A 42 -0.67 -1.87 0.21
CA VAL A 42 -0.42 -3.30 0.47
C VAL A 42 1.08 -3.59 0.55
N GLU A 43 1.87 -3.14 -0.42
CA GLU A 43 3.32 -3.37 -0.43
C GLU A 43 4.01 -2.65 0.73
N MET A 44 3.56 -1.45 1.09
CA MET A 44 4.06 -0.72 2.26
C MET A 44 3.75 -1.45 3.57
N ALA A 45 2.56 -2.03 3.71
CA ALA A 45 2.22 -2.84 4.88
C ALA A 45 3.14 -4.06 5.01
N LYS A 46 3.37 -4.79 3.91
CA LYS A 46 4.29 -5.93 3.86
C LYS A 46 5.73 -5.53 4.19
N ALA A 47 6.20 -4.40 3.64
CA ALA A 47 7.55 -3.90 3.87
C ALA A 47 7.80 -3.48 5.33
N ASN A 48 6.74 -3.24 6.11
CA ASN A 48 6.81 -2.90 7.54
C ASN A 48 6.34 -4.07 8.44
N ASP A 49 6.28 -5.29 7.91
CA ASP A 49 5.85 -6.50 8.63
C ASP A 49 4.47 -6.38 9.30
N LEU A 50 3.53 -5.67 8.63
CA LEU A 50 2.16 -5.52 9.09
C LEU A 50 1.21 -6.50 8.40
N ASN A 51 0.18 -6.93 9.13
CA ASN A 51 -0.95 -7.63 8.54
C ASN A 51 -1.70 -6.69 7.59
N THR A 52 -1.63 -6.99 6.29
CA THR A 52 -2.19 -6.15 5.22
C THR A 52 -3.69 -5.86 5.43
N TYR A 53 -4.47 -6.86 5.84
CA TYR A 53 -5.90 -6.69 6.04
C TYR A 53 -6.20 -5.75 7.22
N LYS A 54 -5.48 -5.91 8.33
CA LYS A 54 -5.63 -5.04 9.50
C LYS A 54 -5.21 -3.61 9.19
N TYR A 55 -4.11 -3.43 8.48
CA TYR A 55 -3.62 -2.10 8.12
C TYR A 55 -4.59 -1.36 7.19
N LEU A 56 -5.12 -2.02 6.17
CA LEU A 56 -6.15 -1.42 5.31
C LEU A 56 -7.42 -1.09 6.10
N THR A 57 -7.85 -1.97 6.99
CA THR A 57 -9.01 -1.73 7.86
C THR A 57 -8.78 -0.54 8.79
N TYR A 58 -7.59 -0.44 9.39
CA TYR A 58 -7.17 0.66 10.24
C TYR A 58 -7.23 1.99 9.47
N LEU A 59 -6.58 2.08 8.30
CA LEU A 59 -6.61 3.29 7.48
C LEU A 59 -8.02 3.72 7.09
N LEU A 60 -8.84 2.78 6.60
CA LEU A 60 -10.21 3.05 6.16
C LEU A 60 -11.12 3.44 7.33
N THR A 61 -10.85 2.96 8.54
CA THR A 61 -11.59 3.34 9.76
C THR A 61 -11.27 4.78 10.18
N GLN A 62 -10.00 5.18 10.07
CA GLN A 62 -9.54 6.53 10.45
C GLN A 62 -9.98 7.60 9.45
N ARG A 63 -10.30 7.22 8.20
CA ARG A 63 -10.78 8.10 7.13
C ARG A 63 -9.91 9.34 6.94
N PRO A 64 -8.62 9.16 6.60
CA PRO A 64 -7.73 10.28 6.32
C PRO A 64 -8.30 11.18 5.21
N ASN A 65 -8.21 12.49 5.42
CA ASN A 65 -8.68 13.50 4.49
C ASN A 65 -7.72 14.71 4.46
N GLU A 66 -7.91 15.58 3.48
CA GLU A 66 -7.06 16.75 3.21
C GLU A 66 -7.00 17.77 4.37
N GLY A 67 -7.94 17.73 5.32
CA GLY A 67 -7.98 18.61 6.48
C GLY A 67 -7.22 18.11 7.70
N MET A 68 -6.59 16.93 7.65
CA MET A 68 -5.80 16.39 8.76
C MET A 68 -4.41 17.04 8.81
N SER A 69 -3.90 17.25 10.03
CA SER A 69 -2.54 17.74 10.20
C SER A 69 -1.51 16.66 9.88
N ASP A 70 -0.31 17.07 9.50
CA ASP A 70 0.79 16.17 9.16
C ASP A 70 1.14 15.23 10.32
N GLU A 71 1.00 15.67 11.57
CA GLU A 71 1.26 14.84 12.75
C GLU A 71 0.23 13.71 12.90
N LEU A 72 -1.04 13.96 12.53
CA LEU A 72 -2.07 12.93 12.54
C LEU A 72 -1.88 11.95 11.39
N LEU A 73 -1.46 12.43 10.21
CA LEU A 73 -1.13 11.57 9.08
C LEU A 73 0.08 10.68 9.37
N GLU A 74 1.09 11.21 10.07
CA GLU A 74 2.27 10.45 10.48
C GLU A 74 1.90 9.25 11.36
N GLN A 75 0.88 9.38 12.23
CA GLN A 75 0.37 8.27 13.04
C GLN A 75 -0.39 7.19 12.25
N LEU A 76 -0.75 7.48 11.00
CA LEU A 76 -1.39 6.52 10.10
C LEU A 76 -0.38 5.78 9.23
N THR A 77 0.88 6.23 9.19
CA THR A 77 1.94 5.60 8.41
C THR A 77 2.24 4.19 8.91
N PRO A 78 2.73 3.29 8.03
CA PRO A 78 2.96 1.90 8.39
C PRO A 78 4.17 1.72 9.32
N TRP A 79 5.07 2.69 9.40
CA TRP A 79 6.21 2.67 10.33
C TRP A 79 5.89 3.28 11.69
N SER A 80 4.72 3.90 11.87
CA SER A 80 4.30 4.46 13.15
C SER A 80 4.07 3.38 14.20
N GLU A 81 4.39 3.69 15.45
CA GLU A 81 4.17 2.78 16.58
C GLU A 81 2.67 2.47 16.79
N ALA A 82 1.80 3.43 16.49
CA ALA A 82 0.35 3.25 16.56
C ALA A 82 -0.16 2.21 15.54
N ALA A 83 0.31 2.29 14.29
CA ALA A 83 -0.05 1.34 13.25
C ALA A 83 0.51 -0.06 13.54
N LYS A 84 1.77 -0.15 14.00
CA LYS A 84 2.41 -1.42 14.38
C LYS A 84 1.65 -2.12 15.51
N ALA A 85 1.36 -1.40 16.59
CA ALA A 85 0.62 -1.93 17.74
C ALA A 85 -0.77 -2.47 17.34
N SER A 86 -1.42 -1.84 16.37
CA SER A 86 -2.76 -2.22 15.92
C SER A 86 -2.76 -3.35 14.86
N CYS A 87 -1.67 -3.49 14.08
CA CYS A 87 -1.69 -4.26 12.83
C CYS A 87 -0.66 -5.40 12.72
N GLN A 88 0.22 -5.63 13.70
CA GLN A 88 1.28 -6.68 13.60
C GLN A 88 0.81 -8.13 13.76
N ASN A 89 -0.44 -8.36 14.21
CA ASN A 89 -0.96 -9.71 14.48
C ASN A 89 -1.49 -10.44 13.24
#